data_AF-A0A9E1QT22-F1
#
_entry.id   AF-A0A9E1QT22-F1
#
_cell.length_a   1.000
_cell.length_b   1.000
_cell.length_c   1.000
_cell.angle_alpha   90.00
_cell.angle_beta   90.00
_cell.angle_gamma   90.00
#
_symmetry.space_group_name_H-M   'P 1'
#
loop_
_entity.id
_entity.type
_entity.pdbx_description
1 polymer ?
#
loop_
_entity_poly.entity_id
_entity_poly.type
_entity_poly.pdbx_seq_one_letter_code
_entity_poly.pdbx_strand_id
1 'polypeptide(L)'
;MVLITTALQETFPKDINKKVLFLGEWCKVYSNKPAWQKFNSKTMPYHWDDRKKLYTDYQNIQIIYEKILLELSSKLNQTHQVNYSLRYWRILIGPWLGYFIQMLFDRWFMLNTAFDSNQKYHCCIIRRDNYSSVPYNMNSFEQQFITDEWNEVIYGQLIELCWANKVNITRIEKIKQAPQPIAKKIPIKKYIKEAILPFLSKFFIKDNDHFFISSYLPLKVELKLQMRLGQVPNLWKAQSLPIVRPCAKQRKWRLNGEKSSDFEKILRKMIPMHIPTAYLEGYLILNKKVENLPWPKNPRSIFTSNTYFSNDLFKAWAAKKTDWSFSFWNEEHCINV
;
A
#
# COMPACT_ATOMS: atom_id res chain seq x y z
N MET A 1 14.82 -28.36 9.67
CA MET A 1 15.03 -27.68 8.37
C MET A 1 14.84 -26.19 8.60
N VAL A 2 15.63 -25.33 7.93
CA VAL A 2 15.51 -23.87 8.05
C VAL A 2 14.60 -23.35 6.94
N LEU A 3 13.57 -22.58 7.30
CA LEU A 3 12.68 -21.92 6.36
C LEU A 3 13.20 -20.50 6.08
N ILE A 4 13.43 -20.19 4.81
CA ILE A 4 13.84 -18.88 4.32
C ILE A 4 12.68 -18.29 3.52
N THR A 5 12.23 -17.08 3.90
CA THR A 5 11.01 -16.46 3.37
C THR A 5 11.28 -15.30 2.41
N THR A 6 12.48 -14.70 2.45
CA THR A 6 12.91 -13.59 1.58
C THR A 6 14.39 -13.72 1.21
N ALA A 7 14.92 -12.81 0.38
CA ALA A 7 16.32 -12.81 -0.02
C ALA A 7 17.28 -12.10 0.98
N LEU A 8 16.80 -11.74 2.18
CA LEU A 8 17.64 -11.14 3.23
C LEU A 8 18.61 -12.19 3.79
N GLN A 9 19.87 -12.08 3.39
CA GLN A 9 20.92 -13.05 3.74
C GLN A 9 21.20 -13.15 5.24
N GLU A 10 20.89 -12.10 6.00
CA GLU A 10 20.99 -12.12 7.46
C GLU A 10 20.14 -13.24 8.06
N THR A 11 19.02 -13.58 7.40
CA THR A 11 18.11 -14.65 7.84
C THR A 11 18.58 -16.05 7.43
N PHE A 12 19.63 -16.17 6.61
CA PHE A 12 20.12 -17.45 6.14
C PHE A 12 20.92 -18.15 7.25
N PRO A 13 20.91 -19.50 7.32
CA PRO A 13 21.68 -20.21 8.33
C PRO A 13 23.19 -19.99 8.12
N LYS A 14 23.92 -19.76 9.21
CA LYS A 14 25.39 -19.66 9.18
C LYS A 14 26.07 -21.00 8.92
N ASP A 15 25.46 -22.08 9.40
CA ASP A 15 25.92 -23.45 9.19
C ASP A 15 25.42 -23.97 7.83
N ILE A 16 26.36 -24.29 6.95
CA ILE A 16 26.11 -24.76 5.58
C ILE A 16 25.43 -26.13 5.51
N ASN A 17 25.62 -26.95 6.56
CA ASN A 17 25.10 -28.31 6.60
C ASN A 17 23.60 -28.34 6.94
N LYS A 18 22.99 -27.20 7.31
CA LYS A 18 21.56 -27.11 7.55
C LYS A 18 20.78 -27.28 6.25
N LYS A 19 19.85 -28.23 6.24
CA LYS A 19 18.84 -28.34 5.16
C LYS A 19 17.96 -27.10 5.14
N VAL A 20 17.77 -26.52 3.96
CA VAL A 20 17.03 -25.28 3.72
C VAL A 20 15.77 -25.55 2.89
N LEU A 21 14.69 -24.86 3.23
CA LEU A 21 13.53 -24.67 2.36
C LEU A 21 13.42 -23.19 2.02
N PHE A 22 13.58 -22.85 0.75
CA PHE A 22 13.22 -21.54 0.23
C PHE A 22 11.71 -21.52 -0.04
N LEU A 23 11.01 -20.55 0.55
CA LEU A 23 9.55 -20.41 0.41
C LEU A 23 9.15 -20.13 -1.04
N GLY A 24 10.07 -19.62 -1.87
CA GLY A 24 9.87 -19.49 -3.31
C GLY A 24 11.12 -18.96 -3.99
N GLU A 25 11.05 -18.80 -5.32
CA GLU A 25 12.17 -18.34 -6.14
C GLU A 25 12.63 -16.92 -5.79
N TRP A 26 11.76 -16.06 -5.26
CA TRP A 26 12.11 -14.71 -4.81
C TRP A 26 13.18 -14.68 -3.70
N CYS A 27 13.39 -15.79 -2.99
CA CYS A 27 14.47 -15.88 -2.00
C CYS A 27 15.88 -16.00 -2.63
N LYS A 28 15.96 -16.30 -3.94
CA LYS A 28 17.20 -16.65 -4.66
C LYS A 28 17.56 -15.59 -5.70
N VAL A 29 18.00 -14.42 -5.23
CA VAL A 29 18.46 -13.35 -6.12
C VAL A 29 19.67 -13.81 -6.93
N TYR A 30 19.57 -13.75 -8.27
CA TYR A 30 20.58 -14.29 -9.18
C TYR A 30 21.95 -13.59 -9.04
N SER A 31 21.95 -12.27 -8.85
CA SER A 31 23.19 -11.48 -8.67
C SER A 31 24.00 -11.90 -7.45
N ASN A 32 23.39 -12.65 -6.52
CA ASN A 32 24.06 -13.18 -5.34
C ASN A 32 23.91 -14.71 -5.20
N LYS A 33 24.00 -15.41 -6.34
CA LYS A 33 23.97 -16.87 -6.43
C LYS A 33 24.88 -17.62 -5.43
N PRO A 34 26.14 -17.20 -5.18
CA PRO A 34 27.01 -17.89 -4.23
C PRO A 34 26.46 -17.93 -2.80
N ALA A 35 25.64 -16.96 -2.40
CA ALA A 35 25.09 -16.90 -1.04
C ALA A 35 24.05 -17.99 -0.75
N TRP A 36 23.30 -18.45 -1.75
CA TRP A 36 22.22 -19.43 -1.56
C TRP A 36 22.50 -20.80 -2.19
N GLN A 37 23.29 -20.88 -3.27
CA GLN A 37 23.54 -22.14 -3.98
C GLN A 37 24.28 -23.19 -3.13
N LYS A 38 25.04 -22.72 -2.14
CA LYS A 38 25.85 -23.53 -1.24
C LYS A 38 25.04 -24.47 -0.32
N PHE A 39 23.75 -24.22 -0.12
CA PHE A 39 22.93 -25.01 0.80
C PHE A 39 22.28 -26.22 0.11
N ASN A 40 22.20 -27.35 0.82
CA ASN A 40 21.27 -28.43 0.47
C ASN A 40 19.83 -27.93 0.67
N SER A 41 19.20 -27.53 -0.43
CA SER A 41 17.96 -26.77 -0.39
C SER A 41 16.89 -27.31 -1.33
N LYS A 42 15.63 -27.07 -0.96
CA LYS A 42 14.46 -27.19 -1.84
C LYS A 42 13.83 -25.80 -2.00
N THR A 43 13.12 -25.58 -3.10
CA THR A 43 12.33 -24.37 -3.32
C THR A 43 10.89 -24.77 -3.57
N MET A 44 9.94 -24.07 -2.93
CA MET A 44 8.53 -24.32 -3.16
C MET A 44 8.06 -23.68 -4.48
N PRO A 45 7.15 -24.34 -5.22
CA PRO A 45 6.50 -23.73 -6.38
C PRO A 45 5.62 -22.57 -5.94
N TYR A 46 5.51 -21.54 -6.78
CA TYR A 46 4.66 -20.40 -6.48
C TYR A 46 3.19 -20.73 -6.80
N HIS A 47 2.29 -20.49 -5.85
CA HIS A 47 0.89 -20.91 -5.98
C HIS A 47 0.14 -20.23 -7.13
N TRP A 48 0.48 -18.98 -7.50
CA TRP A 48 -0.15 -18.27 -8.62
C TRP A 48 0.55 -18.47 -9.98
N ASP A 49 1.52 -19.38 -10.06
CA ASP A 49 1.95 -19.91 -11.37
C ASP A 49 0.80 -20.69 -12.04
N ASP A 50 -0.11 -21.27 -11.25
CA ASP A 50 -1.41 -21.75 -11.74
C ASP A 50 -2.37 -20.57 -11.99
N ARG A 51 -2.61 -20.29 -13.28
CA ARG A 51 -3.48 -19.20 -13.71
C ARG A 51 -4.96 -19.41 -13.40
N LYS A 52 -5.44 -20.66 -13.31
CA LYS A 52 -6.82 -20.95 -12.90
C LYS A 52 -7.01 -20.64 -11.41
N LYS A 53 -6.02 -21.02 -10.59
CA LYS A 53 -5.99 -20.67 -9.17
C LYS A 53 -5.94 -19.15 -8.98
N LEU A 54 -5.04 -18.45 -9.67
CA LEU A 54 -4.93 -16.99 -9.61
C LEU A 54 -6.27 -16.29 -9.89
N TYR A 55 -6.98 -16.71 -10.95
CA TYR A 55 -8.28 -16.14 -11.29
C TYR A 55 -9.34 -16.40 -10.20
N THR A 56 -9.39 -17.62 -9.67
CA THR A 56 -10.35 -18.01 -8.63
C THR A 56 -10.08 -17.26 -7.32
N ASP A 57 -8.81 -17.17 -6.92
CA ASP A 57 -8.39 -16.42 -5.73
C ASP A 57 -8.67 -14.93 -5.90
N TYR A 58 -8.45 -14.36 -7.09
CA TYR A 58 -8.78 -12.96 -7.37
C TYR A 58 -10.26 -12.67 -7.10
N GLN A 59 -11.17 -13.53 -7.59
CA GLN A 59 -12.61 -13.38 -7.33
C GLN A 59 -12.94 -13.48 -5.83
N ASN A 60 -12.34 -14.44 -5.12
CA ASN A 60 -12.52 -14.59 -3.68
C ASN A 60 -11.98 -13.40 -2.88
N ILE A 61 -10.81 -12.87 -3.27
CA ILE A 61 -10.19 -11.69 -2.66
C ILE A 61 -11.07 -10.46 -2.85
N GLN A 62 -11.73 -10.30 -4.00
CA GLN A 62 -12.68 -9.20 -4.21
C GLN A 62 -13.88 -9.27 -3.25
N ILE A 63 -14.44 -10.46 -3.02
CA ILE A 63 -15.52 -10.66 -2.04
C ILE A 63 -15.04 -10.30 -0.62
N ILE A 64 -13.83 -10.72 -0.26
CA ILE A 64 -13.23 -10.39 1.04
C ILE A 64 -13.01 -8.87 1.15
N TYR A 65 -12.51 -8.23 0.10
CA TYR A 65 -12.28 -6.79 0.05
C TYR A 65 -13.57 -6.00 0.32
N GLU A 66 -14.68 -6.32 -0.35
CA GLU A 66 -15.96 -5.65 -0.15
C GLU A 66 -16.44 -5.73 1.30
N LYS A 67 -16.39 -6.94 1.87
CA LYS A 67 -16.78 -7.19 3.26
C LYS A 67 -15.91 -6.41 4.25
N ILE A 68 -14.59 -6.48 4.09
CA ILE A 68 -13.64 -5.85 5.01
C ILE A 68 -13.67 -4.33 4.86
N LEU A 69 -13.90 -3.80 3.65
CA LEU A 69 -14.05 -2.37 3.43
C LEU A 69 -15.28 -1.83 4.17
N LEU A 70 -16.40 -2.55 4.18
CA LEU A 70 -17.59 -2.18 4.95
C LEU A 70 -17.27 -2.11 6.45
N GLU A 71 -16.67 -3.16 7.01
CA GLU A 71 -16.27 -3.21 8.43
C GLU A 71 -15.30 -2.08 8.79
N LEU A 72 -14.29 -1.86 7.94
CA LEU A 72 -13.27 -0.84 8.15
C LEU A 72 -13.85 0.57 8.04
N SER A 73 -14.75 0.82 7.08
CA SER A 73 -15.47 2.08 6.91
C SER A 73 -16.22 2.46 8.20
N SER A 74 -17.03 1.54 8.73
CA SER A 74 -17.74 1.76 9.99
C SER A 74 -16.78 2.01 11.16
N LYS A 75 -15.67 1.28 11.21
CA LYS A 75 -14.68 1.46 12.27
C LYS A 75 -13.96 2.81 12.20
N LEU A 76 -13.60 3.26 11.00
CA LEU A 76 -12.93 4.55 10.80
C LEU A 76 -13.87 5.72 11.04
N ASN A 77 -15.14 5.63 10.63
CA ASN A 77 -16.18 6.60 11.01
C ASN A 77 -16.27 6.76 12.53
N GLN A 78 -16.37 5.65 13.27
CA GLN A 78 -16.39 5.67 14.74
C GLN A 78 -15.11 6.30 15.32
N THR A 79 -13.95 5.90 14.80
CA THR A 79 -12.64 6.35 15.33
C THR A 79 -12.44 7.85 15.13
N HIS A 80 -12.87 8.37 13.98
CA HIS A 80 -12.68 9.77 13.59
C HIS A 80 -13.86 10.67 13.95
N GLN A 81 -14.94 10.09 14.50
CA GLN A 81 -16.19 10.79 14.81
C GLN A 81 -16.78 11.51 13.59
N VAL A 82 -16.78 10.81 12.45
CA VAL A 82 -17.35 11.26 11.18
C VAL A 82 -18.38 10.26 10.68
N ASN A 83 -19.22 10.67 9.72
CA ASN A 83 -20.28 9.83 9.16
C ASN A 83 -20.24 9.82 7.64
N TYR A 84 -19.09 9.48 7.05
CA TYR A 84 -18.94 9.39 5.60
C TYR A 84 -19.46 8.06 5.06
N SER A 85 -19.89 8.04 3.79
CA SER A 85 -20.39 6.81 3.15
C SER A 85 -19.29 5.77 2.91
N LEU A 86 -19.72 4.54 2.59
CA LEU A 86 -18.81 3.49 2.10
C LEU A 86 -18.01 3.95 0.87
N ARG A 87 -18.62 4.77 0.00
CA ARG A 87 -17.97 5.30 -1.22
C ARG A 87 -16.80 6.21 -0.89
N TYR A 88 -16.94 7.08 0.12
CA TYR A 88 -15.85 7.92 0.61
C TYR A 88 -14.63 7.06 1.00
N TRP A 89 -14.86 6.03 1.83
CA TRP A 89 -13.80 5.14 2.28
C TRP A 89 -13.24 4.29 1.15
N ARG A 90 -14.07 3.83 0.20
CA ARG A 90 -13.62 3.15 -1.01
C ARG A 90 -12.61 3.97 -1.81
N ILE A 91 -12.86 5.26 -1.97
CA ILE A 91 -11.94 6.15 -2.70
C ILE A 91 -10.67 6.41 -1.88
N LEU A 92 -10.80 6.63 -0.58
CA LEU A 92 -9.67 6.99 0.27
C LEU A 92 -8.77 5.80 0.64
N ILE A 93 -9.33 4.82 1.37
CA ILE A 93 -8.62 3.68 1.94
C ILE A 93 -8.63 2.46 1.02
N GLY A 94 -9.61 2.35 0.12
CA GLY A 94 -9.81 1.20 -0.76
C GLY A 94 -8.57 0.76 -1.53
N PRO A 95 -7.81 1.65 -2.19
CA PRO A 95 -6.58 1.28 -2.87
C PRO A 95 -5.57 0.57 -1.96
N TRP A 96 -5.29 1.13 -0.78
CA TRP A 96 -4.39 0.47 0.18
C TRP A 96 -4.95 -0.90 0.60
N LEU A 97 -6.24 -0.96 0.93
CA LEU A 97 -6.87 -2.18 1.43
C LEU A 97 -6.82 -3.31 0.39
N GLY A 98 -7.16 -3.03 -0.87
CA GLY A 98 -7.12 -4.03 -1.94
C GLY A 98 -5.73 -4.62 -2.13
N TYR A 99 -4.71 -3.77 -2.23
CA TYR A 99 -3.32 -4.20 -2.34
C TYR A 99 -2.90 -5.01 -1.11
N PHE A 100 -3.18 -4.50 0.09
CA PHE A 100 -2.79 -5.15 1.33
C PHE A 100 -3.43 -6.53 1.48
N ILE A 101 -4.72 -6.71 1.14
CA ILE A 101 -5.40 -8.00 1.21
C ILE A 101 -4.76 -9.00 0.24
N GLN A 102 -4.60 -8.63 -1.03
CA GLN A 102 -4.02 -9.51 -2.04
C GLN A 102 -2.60 -9.95 -1.64
N MET A 103 -1.81 -8.99 -1.19
CA MET A 103 -0.46 -9.20 -0.70
C MET A 103 -0.40 -10.07 0.55
N LEU A 104 -1.27 -9.84 1.53
CA LEU A 104 -1.27 -10.64 2.74
C LEU A 104 -1.73 -12.08 2.43
N PHE A 105 -2.70 -12.25 1.54
CA PHE A 105 -3.21 -13.55 1.11
C PHE A 105 -2.12 -14.38 0.45
N ASP A 106 -1.38 -13.79 -0.50
CA ASP A 106 -0.26 -14.44 -1.17
C ASP A 106 0.77 -15.00 -0.18
N ARG A 107 1.20 -14.16 0.77
CA ARG A 107 2.22 -14.49 1.78
C ARG A 107 1.70 -15.54 2.76
N TRP A 108 0.45 -15.39 3.20
CA TRP A 108 -0.22 -16.35 4.07
C TRP A 108 -0.37 -17.72 3.40
N PHE A 109 -0.80 -17.77 2.14
CA PHE A 109 -1.03 -19.02 1.41
C PHE A 109 0.28 -19.80 1.22
N MET A 110 1.36 -19.12 0.85
CA MET A 110 2.67 -19.74 0.72
C MET A 110 3.16 -20.35 2.04
N LEU A 111 3.01 -19.63 3.16
CA LEU A 111 3.33 -20.17 4.47
C LEU A 111 2.41 -21.32 4.85
N ASN A 112 1.10 -21.20 4.63
CA ASN A 112 0.14 -22.26 4.93
C ASN A 112 0.56 -23.57 4.25
N THR A 113 0.85 -23.51 2.94
CA THR A 113 1.33 -24.65 2.16
C THR A 113 2.62 -25.25 2.73
N ALA A 114 3.55 -24.43 3.23
CA ALA A 114 4.78 -24.92 3.84
C ALA A 114 4.51 -25.67 5.16
N PHE A 115 3.59 -25.16 5.98
CA PHE A 115 3.24 -25.69 7.30
C PHE A 115 2.14 -26.77 7.29
N ASP A 116 1.57 -27.07 6.12
CA ASP A 116 0.60 -28.17 5.93
C ASP A 116 1.28 -29.54 6.08
N SER A 117 2.57 -29.65 5.73
CA SER A 117 3.36 -30.81 6.15
C SER A 117 3.55 -30.76 7.68
N ASN A 118 3.43 -31.88 8.39
CA ASN A 118 3.61 -31.94 9.85
C ASN A 118 5.07 -31.68 10.32
N GLN A 119 5.86 -31.01 9.47
CA GLN A 119 7.26 -30.68 9.66
C GLN A 119 7.42 -29.45 10.56
N LYS A 120 8.39 -29.52 11.48
CA LYS A 120 8.83 -28.38 12.28
C LYS A 120 9.95 -27.63 11.56
N TYR A 121 9.87 -26.30 11.58
CA TYR A 121 10.86 -25.44 10.94
C TYR A 121 11.65 -24.64 11.97
N HIS A 122 12.83 -24.20 11.56
CA HIS A 122 13.56 -23.13 12.20
C HIS A 122 13.50 -21.90 11.30
N CYS A 123 13.29 -20.71 11.88
CA CYS A 123 13.23 -19.47 11.11
C CYS A 123 13.99 -18.36 11.86
N CYS A 124 14.77 -17.58 11.11
CA CYS A 124 15.42 -16.39 11.61
C CYS A 124 14.56 -15.17 11.27
N ILE A 125 14.18 -14.38 12.26
CA ILE A 125 13.40 -13.14 12.08
C ILE A 125 14.24 -11.95 12.56
N ILE A 126 14.31 -10.90 11.75
CA ILE A 126 15.07 -9.69 12.09
C ILE A 126 14.32 -8.87 13.13
N ARG A 127 15.00 -8.51 14.23
CA ARG A 127 14.47 -7.62 15.27
C ARG A 127 14.16 -6.24 14.70
N ARG A 128 12.94 -5.76 14.95
CA ARG A 128 12.47 -4.43 14.58
C ARG A 128 11.47 -3.91 15.60
N ASP A 129 11.28 -2.59 15.59
CA ASP A 129 10.21 -1.95 16.35
C ASP A 129 8.84 -2.35 15.78
N ASN A 130 7.84 -2.52 16.66
CA ASN A 130 6.49 -3.02 16.34
C ASN A 130 5.71 -2.24 15.27
N TYR A 131 6.21 -1.08 14.84
CA TYR A 131 5.59 -0.23 13.81
C TYR A 131 6.59 0.29 12.77
N SER A 132 7.80 -0.29 12.69
CA SER A 132 8.82 0.18 11.73
C SER A 132 8.41 -0.02 10.27
N SER A 133 7.49 -0.95 10.00
CA SER A 133 6.94 -1.28 8.68
C SER A 133 5.58 -0.65 8.41
N VAL A 134 5.10 0.22 9.31
CA VAL A 134 3.85 0.94 9.08
C VAL A 134 4.08 2.01 8.02
N PRO A 135 3.38 1.96 6.89
CA PRO A 135 3.44 3.02 5.90
C PRO A 135 2.87 4.33 6.48
N TYR A 136 3.46 5.45 6.08
CA TYR A 136 2.93 6.75 6.46
C TYR A 136 1.68 7.10 5.64
N ASN A 137 1.71 6.76 4.35
CA ASN A 137 0.74 7.12 3.32
C ASN A 137 0.85 6.11 2.14
N MET A 138 0.03 6.23 1.09
CA MET A 138 0.02 5.25 0.00
C MET A 138 1.35 5.20 -0.77
N ASN A 139 1.96 6.34 -1.08
CA ASN A 139 3.27 6.38 -1.74
C ASN A 139 4.35 5.65 -0.92
N SER A 140 4.40 5.86 0.39
CA SER A 140 5.34 5.12 1.25
C SER A 140 5.05 3.62 1.29
N PHE A 141 3.78 3.21 1.17
CA PHE A 141 3.41 1.80 1.07
C PHE A 141 3.90 1.19 -0.24
N GLU A 142 3.71 1.89 -1.36
CA GLU A 142 4.21 1.49 -2.69
C GLU A 142 5.72 1.24 -2.72
N GLN A 143 6.48 2.12 -2.07
CA GLN A 143 7.92 1.97 -1.97
C GLN A 143 8.33 0.80 -1.07
N GLN A 144 7.54 0.48 -0.05
CA GLN A 144 7.87 -0.55 0.93
C GLN A 144 7.50 -1.96 0.46
N PHE A 145 6.32 -2.18 -0.11
CA PHE A 145 5.79 -3.54 -0.29
C PHE A 145 6.58 -4.39 -1.30
N ILE A 146 7.35 -3.75 -2.18
CA ILE A 146 8.25 -4.40 -3.14
C ILE A 146 9.58 -4.86 -2.51
N THR A 147 9.88 -4.44 -1.27
CA THR A 147 11.16 -4.72 -0.61
C THR A 147 11.14 -6.03 0.16
N ASP A 148 12.27 -6.75 0.17
CA ASP A 148 12.43 -7.93 1.01
C ASP A 148 12.27 -7.60 2.50
N GLU A 149 12.62 -6.39 2.95
CA GLU A 149 12.43 -5.95 4.33
C GLU A 149 10.98 -5.93 4.77
N TRP A 150 10.09 -5.35 3.95
CA TRP A 150 8.67 -5.33 4.29
C TRP A 150 8.08 -6.74 4.23
N ASN A 151 8.44 -7.52 3.20
CA ASN A 151 7.98 -8.89 3.04
C ASN A 151 8.40 -9.79 4.22
N GLU A 152 9.63 -9.66 4.71
CA GLU A 152 10.13 -10.43 5.85
C GLU A 152 9.38 -10.08 7.14
N VAL A 153 9.00 -8.80 7.34
CA VAL A 153 8.15 -8.42 8.48
C VAL A 153 6.78 -9.10 8.40
N ILE A 154 6.14 -9.08 7.22
CA ILE A 154 4.84 -9.73 7.03
C ILE A 154 4.93 -11.23 7.28
N TYR A 155 5.93 -11.90 6.70
CA TYR A 155 6.15 -13.33 6.93
C TYR A 155 6.41 -13.64 8.41
N GLY A 156 7.24 -12.86 9.09
CA GLY A 156 7.54 -13.04 10.50
C GLY A 156 6.30 -12.91 11.38
N GLN A 157 5.49 -11.87 11.15
CA GLN A 157 4.23 -11.66 11.87
C GLN A 157 3.21 -12.78 11.60
N LEU A 158 3.09 -13.24 10.36
CA LEU A 158 2.22 -14.37 10.02
C LEU A 158 2.66 -15.66 10.73
N ILE A 159 3.97 -15.95 10.74
CA ILE A 159 4.56 -17.10 11.44
C ILE A 159 4.24 -17.05 12.94
N GLU A 160 4.47 -15.90 13.58
CA GLU A 160 4.18 -15.72 15.00
C GLU A 160 2.68 -15.84 15.31
N LEU A 161 1.80 -15.33 14.44
CA LEU A 161 0.36 -15.36 14.65
C LEU A 161 -0.28 -16.74 14.43
N CYS A 162 0.25 -17.53 13.50
CA CYS A 162 -0.44 -18.75 13.02
C CYS A 162 0.32 -20.04 13.34
N TRP A 163 1.64 -20.00 13.43
CA TRP A 163 2.50 -21.19 13.48
C TRP A 163 3.58 -21.14 14.56
N ALA A 164 3.40 -20.33 15.62
CA ALA A 164 4.35 -20.22 16.73
C ALA A 164 4.74 -21.59 17.35
N ASN A 165 3.80 -22.54 17.40
CA ASN A 165 4.06 -23.88 17.95
C ASN A 165 4.74 -24.85 16.95
N LYS A 166 4.82 -24.50 15.67
CA LYS A 166 5.45 -25.29 14.60
C LYS A 166 6.83 -24.77 14.19
N VAL A 167 7.24 -23.61 14.73
CA VAL A 167 8.50 -22.95 14.37
C VAL A 167 9.34 -22.64 15.61
N ASN A 168 10.61 -23.00 15.56
CA ASN A 168 11.61 -22.43 16.46
C ASN A 168 12.15 -21.12 15.86
N ILE A 169 11.76 -19.99 16.43
CA ILE A 169 12.13 -18.65 15.95
C ILE A 169 13.40 -18.17 16.66
N THR A 170 14.42 -17.79 15.90
CA THR A 170 15.56 -17.04 16.42
C THR A 170 15.52 -15.60 15.93
N ARG A 171 15.60 -14.66 16.88
CA ARG A 171 15.64 -13.24 16.56
C ARG A 171 17.06 -12.76 16.35
N ILE A 172 17.31 -12.11 15.22
CA ILE A 172 18.63 -11.63 14.80
C ILE A 172 18.64 -10.11 14.65
N GLU A 173 19.80 -9.49 14.80
CA GLU A 173 19.97 -8.06 14.52
C GLU A 173 20.14 -7.82 13.02
N LYS A 174 19.64 -6.68 12.53
CA LYS A 174 19.90 -6.26 11.14
C LYS A 174 21.39 -5.94 10.98
N ILE A 175 22.04 -6.51 9.97
CA ILE A 175 23.40 -6.11 9.62
C ILE A 175 23.32 -4.71 9.03
N LYS A 176 24.05 -3.75 9.62
CA LYS A 176 24.18 -2.41 9.05
C LYS A 176 24.90 -2.52 7.71
N GLN A 177 24.17 -2.36 6.62
CA GLN A 177 24.79 -2.21 5.30
C GLN A 177 25.51 -0.86 5.24
N ALA A 178 26.70 -0.84 4.63
CA ALA A 178 27.37 0.42 4.30
C ALA A 178 26.45 1.26 3.40
N PRO A 179 26.39 2.59 3.57
CA PRO A 179 25.56 3.43 2.74
C PRO A 179 25.93 3.25 1.27
N GLN A 180 24.95 2.83 0.47
CA GLN A 180 25.06 2.83 -0.99
C GLN A 180 25.20 4.30 -1.46
N PRO A 181 26.08 4.60 -2.42
CA PRO A 181 26.21 5.96 -2.95
C PRO A 181 24.88 6.41 -3.56
N ILE A 182 24.31 7.48 -3.00
CA ILE A 182 23.05 8.08 -3.45
C ILE A 182 23.24 8.58 -4.89
N ALA A 183 22.34 8.18 -5.78
CA ALA A 183 22.34 8.56 -7.19
C ALA A 183 22.37 10.09 -7.41
N LYS A 184 23.01 10.49 -8.51
CA LYS A 184 23.42 11.85 -8.89
C LYS A 184 22.35 12.94 -8.73
N LYS A 185 22.79 14.13 -8.30
CA LYS A 185 22.00 15.39 -8.24
C LYS A 185 21.34 15.69 -9.59
N ILE A 186 20.02 15.83 -9.59
CA ILE A 186 19.24 16.31 -10.75
C ILE A 186 19.60 17.80 -11.01
N PRO A 187 19.85 18.22 -12.26
CA PRO A 187 20.32 19.58 -12.56
C PRO A 187 19.25 20.66 -12.30
N ILE A 188 19.70 21.77 -11.71
CA ILE A 188 18.92 22.93 -11.22
C ILE A 188 18.21 23.72 -12.34
N LYS A 189 18.54 23.49 -13.63
CA LYS A 189 18.02 24.26 -14.77
C LYS A 189 16.54 24.02 -15.13
N LYS A 190 15.82 23.10 -14.48
CA LYS A 190 14.41 22.80 -14.78
C LYS A 190 13.38 23.65 -13.99
N TYR A 191 13.83 24.43 -13.01
CA TYR A 191 12.93 25.05 -12.01
C TYR A 191 12.24 26.37 -12.43
N ILE A 192 12.72 27.08 -13.46
CA ILE A 192 12.26 28.47 -13.70
C ILE A 192 10.96 28.54 -14.54
N LYS A 193 10.66 27.55 -15.39
CA LYS A 193 9.39 27.52 -16.17
C LYS A 193 8.17 27.07 -15.36
N GLU A 194 8.39 26.47 -14.19
CA GLU A 194 7.36 25.80 -13.39
C GLU A 194 6.69 26.67 -12.33
N ALA A 195 7.17 27.91 -12.15
CA ALA A 195 6.73 28.82 -11.09
C ALA A 195 5.73 29.90 -11.55
N ILE A 196 5.70 30.25 -12.84
CA ILE A 196 4.97 31.44 -13.35
C ILE A 196 3.51 31.12 -13.72
N LEU A 197 3.23 29.96 -14.33
CA LEU A 197 1.87 29.58 -14.74
C LEU A 197 0.86 29.41 -13.58
N PRO A 198 1.18 28.76 -12.44
CA PRO A 198 0.18 28.50 -11.39
C PRO A 198 -0.19 29.74 -10.55
N PHE A 199 0.51 30.87 -10.73
CA PHE A 199 0.29 32.07 -9.91
C PHE A 199 -0.79 32.99 -10.50
N LEU A 200 -0.86 33.13 -11.83
CA LEU A 200 -1.83 33.99 -12.51
C LEU A 200 -3.25 33.38 -12.54
N SER A 201 -3.36 32.06 -12.50
CA SER A 201 -4.64 31.34 -12.51
C SER A 201 -5.39 31.44 -11.19
N LYS A 202 -4.71 31.62 -10.04
CA LYS A 202 -5.33 31.62 -8.70
C LYS A 202 -6.48 32.60 -8.51
N PHE A 203 -6.48 33.73 -9.23
CA PHE A 203 -7.51 34.77 -9.11
C PHE A 203 -8.72 34.56 -10.03
N PHE A 204 -8.61 33.68 -11.03
CA PHE A 204 -9.65 33.48 -12.04
C PHE A 204 -10.32 32.08 -11.99
N ILE A 205 -9.89 31.22 -11.07
CA ILE A 205 -10.44 29.87 -10.91
C ILE A 205 -11.80 29.96 -10.23
N LYS A 206 -12.79 29.30 -10.83
CA LYS A 206 -14.12 29.17 -10.25
C LYS A 206 -14.22 27.87 -9.46
N ASP A 207 -15.07 27.88 -8.45
CA ASP A 207 -15.34 26.68 -7.64
C ASP A 207 -15.92 25.52 -8.46
N ASN A 208 -16.49 25.79 -9.65
CA ASN A 208 -17.08 24.81 -10.54
C ASN A 208 -16.25 24.47 -11.79
N ASP A 209 -14.98 24.89 -11.86
CA ASP A 209 -14.11 24.54 -12.98
C ASP A 209 -13.84 23.02 -13.04
N HIS A 210 -13.54 22.50 -14.24
CA HIS A 210 -13.10 21.12 -14.37
C HIS A 210 -11.68 20.98 -13.81
N PHE A 211 -11.44 19.91 -13.06
CA PHE A 211 -10.19 19.70 -12.33
C PHE A 211 -9.29 18.68 -13.04
N PHE A 212 -8.17 19.16 -13.60
CA PHE A 212 -7.17 18.31 -14.26
C PHE A 212 -5.96 18.11 -13.35
N ILE A 213 -5.60 16.86 -13.05
CA ILE A 213 -4.38 16.56 -12.28
C ILE A 213 -3.71 15.27 -12.77
N SER A 214 -2.41 15.35 -13.06
CA SER A 214 -1.62 14.24 -13.62
C SER A 214 -2.37 13.50 -14.74
N SER A 215 -2.80 14.27 -15.73
CA SER A 215 -3.65 13.83 -16.85
C SER A 215 -2.91 12.95 -17.87
N TYR A 216 -1.56 12.91 -17.81
CA TYR A 216 -0.68 12.36 -18.84
C TYR A 216 -0.88 12.96 -20.25
N LEU A 217 -1.71 13.99 -20.39
CA LEU A 217 -1.89 14.70 -21.65
C LEU A 217 -0.65 15.58 -21.93
N PRO A 218 -0.24 15.71 -23.20
CA PRO A 218 0.72 16.72 -23.57
C PRO A 218 0.22 18.10 -23.15
N LEU A 219 1.09 18.92 -22.55
CA LEU A 219 0.70 20.22 -21.96
C LEU A 219 -0.15 21.10 -22.90
N LYS A 220 0.20 21.16 -24.19
CA LYS A 220 -0.57 21.94 -25.18
C LYS A 220 -2.01 21.42 -25.36
N VAL A 221 -2.19 20.10 -25.30
CA VAL A 221 -3.50 19.45 -25.42
C VAL A 221 -4.34 19.75 -24.19
N GLU A 222 -3.76 19.61 -22.99
CA GLU A 222 -4.45 19.90 -21.73
C GLU A 222 -4.91 21.37 -21.67
N LEU A 223 -4.02 22.32 -21.96
CA LEU A 223 -4.39 23.75 -21.96
C LEU A 223 -5.47 24.07 -22.99
N LYS A 224 -5.40 23.48 -24.20
CA LYS A 224 -6.41 23.66 -25.25
C LYS A 224 -7.76 23.06 -24.84
N LEU A 225 -7.76 21.90 -24.19
CA LEU A 225 -8.96 21.25 -23.68
C LEU A 225 -9.62 22.11 -22.59
N GLN A 226 -8.84 22.60 -21.64
CA GLN A 226 -9.32 23.53 -20.62
C GLN A 226 -9.96 24.78 -21.25
N MET A 227 -9.30 25.43 -22.23
CA MET A 227 -9.92 26.58 -22.94
C MET A 227 -11.25 26.20 -23.63
N ARG A 228 -11.32 25.02 -24.27
CA ARG A 228 -12.55 24.54 -24.92
C ARG A 228 -13.69 24.23 -23.95
N LEU A 229 -13.36 23.90 -22.70
CA LEU A 229 -14.31 23.73 -21.60
C LEU A 229 -14.74 25.06 -20.97
N GLY A 230 -14.23 26.19 -21.48
CA GLY A 230 -14.60 27.53 -21.01
C GLY A 230 -13.96 27.94 -19.68
N GLN A 231 -12.93 27.21 -19.22
CA GLN A 231 -12.17 27.57 -18.03
C GLN A 231 -10.86 28.29 -18.40
N VAL A 232 -10.38 29.15 -17.49
CA VAL A 232 -9.03 29.70 -17.59
C VAL A 232 -8.04 28.57 -17.34
N PRO A 233 -7.09 28.29 -18.25
CA PRO A 233 -6.19 27.16 -18.09
C PRO A 233 -5.36 27.26 -16.80
N ASN A 234 -5.32 26.16 -16.07
CA ASN A 234 -4.54 26.03 -14.84
C ASN A 234 -3.78 24.71 -14.80
N LEU A 235 -2.62 24.72 -14.16
CA LEU A 235 -1.80 23.54 -13.92
C LEU A 235 -1.74 23.28 -12.42
N TRP A 236 -2.50 22.29 -11.97
CA TRP A 236 -2.51 21.87 -10.59
C TRP A 236 -1.30 21.01 -10.28
N LYS A 237 -0.64 21.29 -9.15
CA LYS A 237 0.42 20.44 -8.62
C LYS A 237 -0.08 19.67 -7.40
N ALA A 238 0.33 18.41 -7.32
CA ALA A 238 0.19 17.61 -6.12
C ALA A 238 0.97 18.26 -4.97
N GLN A 239 0.36 18.33 -3.80
CA GLN A 239 1.04 18.72 -2.57
C GLN A 239 1.45 17.48 -1.79
N SER A 240 2.49 17.58 -0.96
CA SER A 240 2.90 16.51 -0.05
C SER A 240 2.13 16.56 1.27
N LEU A 241 1.91 15.41 1.91
CA LEU A 241 1.39 15.35 3.28
C LEU A 241 2.53 15.36 4.29
N PRO A 242 2.36 16.03 5.45
CA PRO A 242 3.29 15.86 6.55
C PRO A 242 3.25 14.41 7.04
N ILE A 243 4.41 13.89 7.45
CA ILE A 243 4.55 12.54 7.99
C ILE A 243 4.09 12.55 9.45
N VAL A 244 3.20 11.62 9.79
CA VAL A 244 2.74 11.37 11.16
C VAL A 244 3.30 10.03 11.61
N ARG A 245 3.82 9.97 12.84
CA ARG A 245 4.36 8.72 13.38
C ARG A 245 3.23 7.81 13.90
N PRO A 246 3.38 6.48 13.81
CA PRO A 246 2.38 5.55 14.32
C PRO A 246 2.21 5.68 15.84
N CYS A 247 0.98 5.53 16.31
CA CYS A 247 0.63 5.60 17.73
C CYS A 247 0.06 4.27 18.22
N ALA A 248 0.81 3.59 19.09
CA ALA A 248 0.44 2.28 19.62
C ALA A 248 -0.95 2.26 20.29
N LYS A 249 -1.36 3.36 20.96
CA LYS A 249 -2.67 3.44 21.62
C LYS A 249 -3.82 3.46 20.62
N GLN A 250 -3.66 4.16 19.50
CA GLN A 250 -4.71 4.29 18.47
C GLN A 250 -4.84 3.04 17.60
N ARG A 251 -3.88 2.12 17.63
CA ARG A 251 -3.88 0.85 16.87
C ARG A 251 -4.44 -0.35 17.64
N LYS A 252 -4.81 -0.17 18.91
CA LYS A 252 -5.42 -1.20 19.76
C LYS A 252 -6.92 -1.32 19.51
N TRP A 253 -7.28 -1.82 18.34
CA TRP A 253 -8.67 -2.13 17.99
C TRP A 253 -8.74 -3.39 17.13
N ARG A 254 -9.96 -3.88 16.93
CA ARG A 254 -10.25 -5.07 16.13
C ARG A 254 -11.43 -4.79 15.20
N LEU A 255 -11.43 -5.43 14.04
CA LEU A 255 -12.61 -5.58 13.22
C LEU A 255 -13.35 -6.84 13.68
N ASN A 256 -14.67 -6.73 13.87
CA ASN A 256 -15.51 -7.86 14.28
C ASN A 256 -16.29 -8.34 13.06
N GLY A 257 -16.25 -9.65 12.79
CA GLY A 257 -17.03 -10.29 11.72
C GLY A 257 -17.52 -11.67 12.16
N GLU A 258 -18.78 -11.99 11.86
CA GLU A 258 -19.51 -13.13 12.45
C GLU A 258 -19.16 -14.51 11.86
N LYS A 259 -18.69 -14.56 10.61
CA LYS A 259 -18.21 -15.79 9.93
C LYS A 259 -16.94 -15.45 9.17
N SER A 260 -15.85 -16.16 9.41
CA SER A 260 -14.56 -15.86 8.77
C SER A 260 -13.75 -17.12 8.50
N SER A 261 -13.19 -17.20 7.30
CA SER A 261 -12.07 -18.11 7.01
C SER A 261 -10.86 -17.78 7.89
N ASP A 262 -9.89 -18.69 7.99
CA ASP A 262 -8.69 -18.45 8.80
C ASP A 262 -7.88 -17.25 8.30
N PHE A 263 -7.78 -17.08 6.97
CA PHE A 263 -7.19 -15.90 6.38
C PHE A 263 -7.92 -14.61 6.80
N GLU A 264 -9.24 -14.60 6.75
CA GLU A 264 -10.06 -13.46 7.15
C GLU A 264 -9.86 -13.06 8.63
N LYS A 265 -9.65 -14.04 9.52
CA LYS A 265 -9.32 -13.77 10.95
C LYS A 265 -7.95 -13.11 11.08
N ILE A 266 -6.97 -13.57 10.30
CA ILE A 266 -5.61 -13.02 10.29
C ILE A 266 -5.62 -11.61 9.71
N LEU A 267 -6.31 -11.40 8.59
CA LEU A 267 -6.46 -10.10 7.95
C LEU A 267 -7.02 -9.05 8.91
N ARG A 268 -8.08 -9.37 9.65
CA ARG A 268 -8.66 -8.45 10.66
C ARG A 268 -7.70 -8.10 11.79
N LYS A 269 -6.76 -9.00 12.15
CA LYS A 269 -5.69 -8.72 13.13
C LYS A 269 -4.57 -7.87 12.53
N MET A 270 -4.24 -8.06 11.26
CA MET A 270 -3.13 -7.40 10.58
C MET A 270 -3.48 -5.97 10.14
N ILE A 271 -4.73 -5.67 9.81
CA ILE A 271 -5.17 -4.33 9.35
C ILE A 271 -4.81 -3.21 10.35
N PRO A 272 -5.15 -3.28 11.65
CA PRO A 272 -4.76 -2.24 12.62
C PRO A 272 -3.24 -2.04 12.73
N MET A 273 -2.48 -3.11 12.50
CA MET A 273 -1.02 -3.11 12.59
C MET A 273 -0.38 -2.44 11.37
N HIS A 274 -1.03 -2.42 10.21
CA HIS A 274 -0.44 -1.99 8.93
C HIS A 274 -1.15 -0.83 8.24
N ILE A 275 -2.33 -0.42 8.70
CA ILE A 275 -3.05 0.71 8.11
C ILE A 275 -2.16 1.97 8.09
N PRO A 276 -2.05 2.68 6.95
CA PRO A 276 -1.18 3.84 6.86
C PRO A 276 -1.57 4.93 7.86
N THR A 277 -0.56 5.60 8.41
CA THR A 277 -0.80 6.62 9.44
C THR A 277 -1.69 7.76 8.94
N ALA A 278 -1.63 8.10 7.65
CA ALA A 278 -2.44 9.14 7.04
C ALA A 278 -3.96 8.91 7.18
N TYR A 279 -4.39 7.66 7.36
CA TYR A 279 -5.81 7.29 7.47
C TYR A 279 -6.26 6.98 8.89
N LEU A 280 -5.33 6.95 9.85
CA LEU A 280 -5.59 6.73 11.26
C LEU A 280 -5.04 7.91 12.08
N GLU A 281 -3.77 7.91 12.46
CA GLU A 281 -3.19 8.96 13.30
C GLU A 281 -3.22 10.36 12.65
N GLY A 282 -2.96 10.42 11.35
CA GLY A 282 -2.84 11.64 10.56
C GLY A 282 -4.12 12.08 9.86
N TYR A 283 -5.25 11.38 10.07
CA TYR A 283 -6.48 11.63 9.32
C TYR A 283 -7.03 13.06 9.52
N LEU A 284 -6.97 13.59 10.74
CA LEU A 284 -7.37 14.98 11.01
C LEU A 284 -6.48 15.99 10.28
N ILE A 285 -5.17 15.73 10.20
CA ILE A 285 -4.21 16.60 9.51
C ILE A 285 -4.44 16.53 8.00
N LEU A 286 -4.70 15.33 7.47
CA LEU A 286 -5.09 15.12 6.07
C LEU A 286 -6.33 15.95 5.72
N ASN A 287 -7.40 15.85 6.52
CA ASN A 287 -8.64 16.58 6.27
C ASN A 287 -8.49 18.10 6.36
N LYS A 288 -7.78 18.61 7.37
CA LYS A 288 -7.47 20.05 7.48
C LYS A 288 -6.68 20.54 6.28
N LYS A 289 -5.75 19.73 5.76
CA LYS A 289 -4.99 20.11 4.57
C LYS A 289 -5.87 20.14 3.33
N VAL A 290 -6.77 19.16 3.15
CA VAL A 290 -7.75 19.12 2.06
C VAL A 290 -8.64 20.37 2.06
N GLU A 291 -9.10 20.83 3.22
CA GLU A 291 -9.94 22.03 3.35
C GLU A 291 -9.23 23.32 2.92
N ASN A 292 -7.90 23.35 3.02
CA ASN A 292 -7.07 24.49 2.66
C ASN A 292 -6.45 24.37 1.26
N LEU A 293 -6.81 23.33 0.48
CA LEU A 293 -6.31 23.19 -0.88
C LEU A 293 -6.92 24.29 -1.77
N PRO A 294 -6.13 24.89 -2.69
CA PRO A 294 -6.65 25.87 -3.63
C PRO A 294 -7.49 25.23 -4.75
N TRP A 295 -7.88 23.95 -4.61
CA TRP A 295 -8.60 23.19 -5.63
C TRP A 295 -10.08 23.57 -5.66
N PRO A 296 -10.78 23.39 -6.81
CA PRO A 296 -12.18 23.76 -6.94
C PRO A 296 -13.06 23.10 -5.86
N LYS A 297 -14.01 23.85 -5.30
CA LYS A 297 -14.88 23.30 -4.25
C LYS A 297 -15.96 22.36 -4.80
N ASN A 298 -16.48 22.59 -5.99
CA ASN A 298 -17.58 21.83 -6.60
C ASN A 298 -17.29 21.58 -8.09
N PRO A 299 -16.19 20.86 -8.43
CA PRO A 299 -15.75 20.71 -9.82
C PRO A 299 -16.82 20.01 -10.67
N ARG A 300 -17.01 20.47 -11.92
CA ARG A 300 -17.91 19.84 -12.91
C ARG A 300 -17.40 18.51 -13.46
N SER A 301 -16.11 18.25 -13.37
CA SER A 301 -15.53 16.93 -13.60
C SER A 301 -14.12 16.89 -13.03
N ILE A 302 -13.63 15.69 -12.79
CA ILE A 302 -12.27 15.42 -12.34
C ILE A 302 -11.61 14.56 -13.40
N PHE A 303 -10.46 14.99 -13.91
CA PHE A 303 -9.66 14.28 -14.89
C PHE A 303 -8.29 13.93 -14.31
N THR A 304 -8.00 12.63 -14.21
CA THR A 304 -6.70 12.14 -13.73
C THR A 304 -6.40 10.75 -14.29
N SER A 305 -5.12 10.45 -14.54
CA SER A 305 -4.69 9.12 -15.02
C SER A 305 -4.19 8.21 -13.89
N ASN A 306 -3.57 8.76 -12.85
CA ASN A 306 -2.91 7.94 -11.81
C ASN A 306 -3.07 8.47 -10.38
N THR A 307 -3.56 9.70 -10.20
CA THR A 307 -3.49 10.37 -8.90
C THR A 307 -4.52 9.80 -7.93
N TYR A 308 -5.57 9.16 -8.45
CA TYR A 308 -6.55 8.38 -7.69
C TYR A 308 -5.93 7.19 -6.93
N PHE A 309 -4.72 6.77 -7.30
CA PHE A 309 -4.03 5.64 -6.70
C PHE A 309 -3.15 6.05 -5.53
N SER A 310 -2.10 6.84 -5.80
CA SER A 310 -0.97 7.07 -4.89
C SER A 310 -1.06 8.36 -4.07
N ASN A 311 -1.92 9.31 -4.45
CA ASN A 311 -1.98 10.63 -3.81
C ASN A 311 -3.13 10.74 -2.82
N ASP A 312 -2.79 10.68 -1.54
CA ASP A 312 -3.79 10.69 -0.46
C ASP A 312 -4.55 12.01 -0.29
N LEU A 313 -3.93 13.15 -0.61
CA LEU A 313 -4.64 14.44 -0.61
C LEU A 313 -5.70 14.47 -1.70
N PHE A 314 -5.36 13.98 -2.89
CA PHE A 314 -6.30 13.86 -3.98
C PHE A 314 -7.43 12.89 -3.65
N LYS A 315 -7.11 11.69 -3.16
CA LYS A 315 -8.12 10.70 -2.75
C LYS A 315 -9.06 11.27 -1.69
N ALA A 316 -8.54 11.92 -0.65
CA ALA A 316 -9.36 12.52 0.40
C ALA A 316 -10.24 13.67 -0.12
N TRP A 317 -9.71 14.53 -0.99
CA TRP A 317 -10.49 15.59 -1.63
C TRP A 317 -11.58 15.01 -2.55
N ALA A 318 -11.25 14.08 -3.44
CA ALA A 318 -12.19 13.45 -4.37
C ALA A 318 -13.27 12.67 -3.63
N ALA A 319 -12.90 11.96 -2.56
CA ALA A 319 -13.84 11.29 -1.67
C ALA A 319 -14.84 12.28 -1.06
N LYS A 320 -14.38 13.42 -0.53
CA LYS A 320 -15.28 14.48 -0.01
C LYS A 320 -16.21 15.04 -1.10
N LYS A 321 -15.75 15.20 -2.35
CA LYS A 321 -16.59 15.74 -3.44
C LYS A 321 -17.65 14.76 -3.93
N THR A 322 -17.31 13.48 -3.98
CA THR A 322 -18.22 12.42 -4.46
C THR A 322 -19.26 12.03 -3.43
N ASP A 323 -18.94 12.10 -2.14
CA ASP A 323 -19.87 11.81 -1.04
C ASP A 323 -21.01 12.83 -0.96
N TRP A 324 -20.78 14.06 -1.43
CA TRP A 324 -21.75 15.16 -1.34
C TRP A 324 -22.63 15.34 -2.58
N SER A 325 -22.25 14.78 -3.74
CA SER A 325 -23.04 14.61 -5.00
C SER A 325 -22.13 14.77 -6.23
N PHE A 326 -21.39 13.73 -6.67
CA PHE A 326 -20.69 13.84 -7.97
C PHE A 326 -20.46 12.51 -8.73
N SER A 327 -20.57 12.59 -10.07
CA SER A 327 -20.25 11.52 -11.04
C SER A 327 -18.75 11.53 -11.37
N PHE A 328 -18.03 10.46 -11.01
CA PHE A 328 -16.57 10.35 -11.18
C PHE A 328 -16.26 9.55 -12.45
N TRP A 329 -15.40 10.06 -13.33
CA TRP A 329 -14.99 9.38 -14.57
C TRP A 329 -13.49 9.06 -14.50
N ASN A 330 -13.13 7.77 -14.63
CA ASN A 330 -11.76 7.26 -14.63
C ASN A 330 -11.46 6.63 -16.01
N GLU A 331 -10.35 7.00 -16.65
CA GLU A 331 -10.01 6.54 -18.01
C GLU A 331 -9.30 5.18 -18.10
N GLU A 332 -8.84 4.57 -16.99
CA GLU A 332 -8.13 3.29 -17.07
C GLU A 332 -8.95 2.05 -16.69
N HIS A 333 -10.14 2.21 -16.12
CA HIS A 333 -11.09 1.12 -15.92
C HIS A 333 -12.51 1.62 -16.19
N CYS A 334 -13.08 1.23 -17.32
CA CYS A 334 -14.53 1.13 -17.50
C CYS A 334 -15.08 0.11 -16.49
N ILE A 335 -15.19 0.52 -15.23
CA ILE A 335 -16.05 -0.11 -14.25
C ILE A 335 -16.96 1.01 -13.77
N ASN A 336 -18.16 1.05 -14.35
CA ASN A 336 -19.30 1.61 -13.63
C ASN A 336 -19.39 0.83 -12.31
N VAL A 337 -19.09 1.49 -11.19
CA VAL A 337 -19.41 0.99 -9.84
C VAL A 337 -20.61 1.75 -9.32
#